data_AF-A0A4Q0S542-F1
#
_entry.id   AF-A0A4Q0S542-F1
#
_cell.length_a   1.000
_cell.length_b   1.000
_cell.length_c   1.000
_cell.angle_alpha   90.00
_cell.angle_beta   90.00
_cell.angle_gamma   90.00
#
_symmetry.space_group_name_H-M   'P 1'
#
loop_
_entity.id
_entity.type
_entity.pdbx_description
1 polymer ?
#
loop_
_entity_poly.entity_id
_entity_poly.type
_entity_poly.pdbx_seq_one_letter_code
_entity_poly.pdbx_strand_id
1 'polypeptide(L)' 'HASEQDRPDVVKRRQDWLEGQPALDPKRLVFIDETWASTNMARRYGRCPRGERLKVGIPHGHWKTTT' A
#
# COMPACT_ATOMS: atom_id res chain seq x y z
N HIS A 1 -12.92 3.64 -2.38
CA HIS A 1 -13.54 4.62 -1.48
C HIS A 1 -13.60 3.98 -0.10
N ALA A 2 -12.98 4.59 0.92
CA ALA A 2 -12.79 3.97 2.23
C ALA A 2 -13.91 4.41 3.18
N SER A 3 -15.03 3.69 3.17
CA SER A 3 -16.22 4.00 3.99
C SER A 3 -15.97 3.99 5.50
N GLU A 4 -14.87 3.38 5.94
CA GLU A 4 -14.43 3.45 7.34
C GLU A 4 -14.14 4.88 7.80
N GLN A 5 -13.66 5.76 6.90
CA GLN A 5 -13.38 7.15 7.25
C GLN A 5 -14.65 7.94 7.60
N ASP A 6 -15.79 7.53 7.08
CA ASP A 6 -17.09 8.20 7.30
C ASP A 6 -17.79 7.72 8.57
N ARG A 7 -17.24 6.69 9.25
CA ARG A 7 -17.81 6.20 10.51
C ARG A 7 -17.72 7.30 11.58
N PRO A 8 -18.81 7.61 12.30
CA PRO A 8 -18.83 8.71 13.27
C PRO A 8 -17.74 8.64 14.35
N ASP A 9 -17.39 7.43 14.80
CA ASP A 9 -16.32 7.22 15.78
C ASP A 9 -14.93 7.51 15.21
N VAL A 10 -14.70 7.18 13.94
CA VAL A 10 -13.44 7.46 13.23
C VAL A 10 -13.31 8.96 12.95
N VAL A 11 -14.39 9.60 12.46
CA VAL A 11 -14.44 11.06 12.23
C VAL A 11 -14.08 11.83 13.49
N LYS A 12 -14.75 11.50 14.62
CA LYS A 12 -14.49 12.15 15.90
C LYS A 12 -13.04 11.98 16.34
N ARG A 13 -12.50 10.75 16.31
CA ARG A 13 -11.09 10.51 16.68
C ARG A 13 -10.09 11.27 15.81
N ARG A 14 -10.39 11.44 14.52
CA ARG A 14 -9.52 12.23 13.62
C ARG A 14 -9.58 13.72 13.93
N GLN A 15 -10.74 14.25 14.30
CA GLN A 15 -10.90 15.63 14.74
C GLN A 15 -10.14 15.88 16.06
N ASP A 16 -10.37 15.05 17.07
CA ASP A 16 -9.67 15.12 18.37
C ASP A 16 -8.14 15.06 18.18
N TRP A 17 -7.67 14.17 17.29
CA TRP A 17 -6.24 14.07 16.95
C TRP A 17 -5.70 15.33 16.26
N LEU A 18 -6.45 15.92 15.33
CA LEU A 18 -6.05 17.17 14.66
C LEU A 18 -5.95 18.34 15.63
N GLU A 19 -6.93 18.48 16.53
CA GLU A 19 -6.95 19.54 17.54
C GLU A 19 -5.80 19.39 18.54
N GLY A 20 -5.38 18.16 18.86
CA GLY A 20 -4.25 17.88 19.76
C GLY A 20 -2.86 18.03 19.15
N GLN A 21 -2.73 18.04 17.82
CA GLN A 21 -1.42 18.08 17.12
C GLN A 21 -0.52 19.25 17.50
N PRO A 22 -1.01 20.50 17.67
CA PRO A 22 -0.15 21.63 18.02
C PRO A 22 0.60 21.48 19.35
N ALA A 23 0.12 20.61 20.25
CA ALA A 23 0.77 20.35 21.54
C ALA A 23 1.91 19.31 21.45
N LEU A 24 2.07 18.63 20.31
CA LEU A 24 3.11 17.62 20.11
C LEU A 24 4.42 18.27 19.68
N ASP A 25 5.55 17.85 20.26
CA ASP A 25 6.89 18.21 19.80
C ASP A 25 7.32 17.29 18.63
N PRO A 26 7.41 17.79 17.38
CA PRO A 26 7.72 16.95 16.22
C PRO A 26 9.09 16.27 16.31
N LYS A 27 10.04 16.83 17.07
CA LYS A 27 11.40 16.27 17.21
C LYS A 27 11.42 14.97 18.02
N ARG A 28 10.35 14.67 18.74
CA ARG A 28 10.21 13.49 19.59
C ARG A 28 9.29 12.42 19.00
N LEU A 29 8.67 12.71 17.85
CA LEU A 29 7.77 11.78 17.19
C LEU A 29 8.55 10.83 16.28
N VAL A 30 8.22 9.54 16.36
CA VAL A 30 8.70 8.50 15.45
C VAL A 30 7.48 7.91 14.75
N PHE A 31 7.44 8.01 13.42
CA PHE A 31 6.38 7.41 12.62
C PHE A 31 6.80 6.00 12.21
N ILE A 32 5.88 5.05 12.38
CA ILE A 32 6.03 3.67 11.95
C ILE A 32 4.91 3.41 10.97
N ASP A 33 5.27 2.92 9.80
CA ASP A 33 4.33 2.47 8.78
C ASP A 33 4.83 1.15 8.21
N GLU A 34 3.89 0.30 7.81
CA GLU A 34 4.19 -0.96 7.15
C GLU A 34 3.82 -0.83 5.68
N THR A 35 4.81 -1.02 4.80
CA THR A 35 4.60 -1.03 3.37
C THR A 35 5.05 -2.36 2.79
N TRP A 36 4.27 -2.89 1.84
CA TRP A 36 4.64 -4.09 1.10
C TRP A 36 5.00 -3.74 -0.34
N ALA A 37 6.09 -4.33 -0.81
CA ALA A 37 6.50 -4.26 -2.21
C ALA A 37 6.59 -5.68 -2.79
N SER A 38 5.99 -5.90 -3.95
CA SER A 38 6.24 -7.13 -4.69
C SER A 38 7.61 -7.06 -5.34
N THR A 39 8.43 -8.09 -5.16
CA THR A 39 9.62 -8.35 -5.99
C THR A 39 9.28 -8.99 -7.35
N ASN A 40 8.01 -8.97 -7.78
CA ASN A 40 7.67 -9.47 -9.12
C ASN A 40 8.19 -8.50 -10.17
N MET A 41 9.32 -8.85 -10.77
CA MET A 41 9.97 -8.07 -11.83
C MET A 41 9.38 -8.38 -13.22
N ALA A 42 8.45 -9.34 -13.32
CA ALA A 42 7.82 -9.65 -14.59
C ALA A 42 6.78 -8.59 -14.97
N ARG A 43 6.84 -8.15 -16.23
CA ARG A 43 5.89 -7.17 -16.75
C ARG A 43 4.47 -7.74 -16.75
N ARG A 44 3.52 -6.97 -16.23
CA ARG A 44 2.09 -7.33 -16.22
C ARG A 44 1.51 -7.48 -17.63
N TYR A 45 2.02 -6.72 -18.58
CA TYR A 45 1.59 -6.75 -19.98
C TYR A 45 2.81 -6.89 -20.88
N GLY A 46 2.71 -7.75 -21.89
CA GLY A 46 3.67 -7.82 -22.99
C GLY A 46 3.06 -7.35 -24.29
N ARG A 47 3.88 -7.29 -25.34
CA ARG A 47 3.47 -6.86 -26.68
C ARG A 47 3.76 -7.97 -27.68
N CYS A 48 2.81 -8.26 -28.55
CA CYS A 48 2.98 -9.16 -29.69
C CYS A 48 2.22 -8.61 -30.90
N PRO A 49 2.55 -9.08 -32.12
CA PRO A 49 1.76 -8.76 -33.30
C PRO A 49 0.28 -9.09 -33.15
N ARG A 50 -0.57 -8.35 -33.85
CA ARG A 50 -2.03 -8.58 -33.83
C ARG A 50 -2.34 -9.95 -34.44
N GLY A 51 -3.14 -10.75 -33.73
CA GLY A 51 -3.50 -12.10 -34.15
C GLY A 51 -2.58 -13.20 -33.61
N GLU A 52 -1.48 -12.83 -32.94
CA GLU A 52 -0.54 -13.78 -32.34
C GLU A 52 -0.69 -13.86 -30.83
N ARG A 53 -0.37 -15.04 -30.27
CA ARG A 53 -0.30 -15.24 -28.82
C ARG A 53 1.11 -14.95 -28.33
N LEU A 54 1.25 -13.99 -27.42
CA LEU A 54 2.51 -13.78 -26.69
C LEU A 54 2.85 -15.01 -25.85
N LYS A 55 4.01 -15.63 -26.11
CA LYS A 55 4.59 -16.70 -25.29
C LYS A 55 5.82 -16.16 -24.58
N VAL A 56 5.78 -16.12 -23.25
CA VAL A 56 6.92 -15.70 -22.42
C VAL A 56 6.94 -16.52 -21.14
N GLY A 57 8.13 -16.97 -20.73
CA GLY A 57 8.34 -17.60 -19.43
C GLY A 57 8.47 -16.52 -18.36
N ILE A 58 7.65 -16.60 -17.31
CA ILE A 58 7.76 -15.74 -16.14
C ILE A 58 8.27 -16.60 -14.98
N PRO A 59 9.38 -16.23 -14.32
CA PRO A 59 9.80 -16.91 -13.11
C PRO A 59 8.73 -16.68 -12.03
N HIS A 60 7.93 -17.71 -11.74
CA HIS A 60 7.05 -17.71 -10.59
C HIS A 60 7.88 -18.07 -9.36
N GLY A 61 8.27 -17.06 -8.59
CA GLY A 61 8.83 -17.27 -7.26
C GLY A 61 7.74 -17.71 -6.28
N HIS A 62 8.03 -18.71 -5.45
CA HIS A 62 7.21 -19.01 -4.27
C HIS A 62 7.54 -17.97 -3.19
N TRP A 63 6.57 -17.12 -2.85
CA TRP A 63 6.73 -16.16 -1.75
C TRP A 63 6.86 -16.93 -0.43
N LYS A 64 7.91 -16.65 0.33
CA LYS A 64 8.00 -17.03 1.74
C LYS A 64 7.64 -15.81 2.57
N THR A 65 6.49 -15.85 3.24
CA THR A 65 6.15 -14.86 4.27
C THR A 65 7.12 -15.04 5.42
N THR A 66 7.98 -14.06 5.68
CA THR A 66 8.78 -14.02 6.91
C THR A 66 7.89 -13.39 7.97
N THR A 67 7.59 -14.15 9.01
CA THR A 67 6.73 -13.73 10.14
C THR A 67 7.59 -13.20 11.26
#